data_AF-A0A1T5DCK3-F1
#
_entry.id   AF-A0A1T5DCK3-F1
#
_cell.length_a   1.000
_cell.length_b   1.000
_cell.length_c   1.000
_cell.angle_alpha   90.00
_cell.angle_beta   90.00
_cell.angle_gamma   90.00
#
_symmetry.space_group_name_H-M   'P 1'
#
loop_
_entity.id
_entity.type
_entity.pdbx_description
1 polymer ?
#
loop_
_entity_poly.entity_id
_entity_poly.type
_entity_poly.pdbx_seq_one_letter_code
_entity_poly.pdbx_strand_id
1 'polypeptide(L)'
;PSIETMIPEIFLFPGVFTDRYYFLQTVKKEYNFTTDIGFPRTDLVYDRQEKAIYEYTVLNADFSTKKPVNMVYDIKLFNDDEIAFVQRLEAPDLIEANKNGELKGKLKEIASTLDEESNPVLMLARYKK
;
A
#
# COMPACT_ATOMS: atom_id res chain seq x y z
N PRO A 1 -31.50 -13.99 -10.36
CA PRO A 1 -30.64 -13.94 -11.57
C PRO A 1 -29.52 -14.98 -11.45
N SER A 2 -29.02 -15.52 -12.57
CA SER A 2 -27.75 -16.27 -12.53
C SER A 2 -26.62 -15.32 -12.13
N ILE A 3 -25.61 -15.80 -11.42
CA ILE A 3 -24.44 -14.99 -11.01
C ILE A 3 -23.77 -14.33 -12.23
N GLU A 4 -23.84 -14.99 -13.39
CA GLU A 4 -23.27 -14.52 -14.66
C GLU A 4 -24.03 -13.35 -15.30
N THR A 5 -25.25 -13.03 -14.84
CA THR A 5 -26.09 -11.98 -15.44
C THR A 5 -26.28 -10.74 -14.56
N MET A 6 -25.65 -10.68 -13.39
CA MET A 6 -25.65 -9.49 -12.54
C MET A 6 -24.52 -8.53 -12.92
N ILE A 7 -24.81 -7.24 -12.93
CA ILE A 7 -23.78 -6.19 -12.97
C ILE A 7 -22.98 -6.30 -11.67
N PRO A 8 -21.64 -6.50 -11.73
CA PRO A 8 -20.83 -6.67 -10.53
C PRO A 8 -20.87 -5.42 -9.64
N GLU A 9 -21.08 -5.62 -8.34
CA GLU A 9 -20.98 -4.54 -7.34
C GLU A 9 -19.53 -4.05 -7.26
N ILE A 10 -19.34 -2.74 -7.12
CA ILE A 10 -18.02 -2.13 -6.89
C ILE A 10 -18.05 -1.53 -5.49
N PHE A 11 -17.15 -2.01 -4.62
CA PHE A 11 -16.96 -1.46 -3.28
C PHE A 11 -15.86 -0.40 -3.32
N LEU A 12 -16.02 0.67 -2.53
CA LEU A 12 -15.00 1.70 -2.35
C LEU A 12 -14.48 1.62 -0.92
N PHE A 13 -13.16 1.44 -0.77
CA PHE A 13 -12.47 1.40 0.51
C PHE A 13 -11.62 2.66 0.69
N PRO A 14 -11.80 3.42 1.77
CA PRO A 14 -10.93 4.55 2.10
C PRO A 14 -9.60 4.07 2.70
N GLY A 15 -8.52 4.75 2.33
CA GLY A 15 -7.19 4.58 2.90
C GLY A 15 -6.72 5.83 3.63
N VAL A 16 -5.46 6.21 3.42
CA VAL A 16 -4.85 7.41 4.01
C VAL A 16 -5.53 8.68 3.52
N PHE A 17 -5.82 9.61 4.44
CA PHE A 17 -6.24 10.97 4.12
C PHE A 17 -5.17 11.98 4.52
N THR A 18 -4.92 12.91 3.60
CA THR A 18 -4.02 14.04 3.79
C THR A 18 -4.76 15.33 3.44
N ASP A 19 -4.14 16.49 3.66
CA ASP A 19 -4.74 17.78 3.31
C ASP A 19 -5.12 17.90 1.83
N ARG A 20 -4.34 17.30 0.93
CA ARG A 20 -4.56 17.37 -0.52
C ARG A 20 -5.13 16.09 -1.12
N TYR A 21 -4.64 14.93 -0.70
CA TYR A 21 -4.92 13.65 -1.34
C TYR A 21 -5.72 12.72 -0.43
N TYR A 22 -6.79 12.15 -0.98
CA TYR A 22 -7.51 11.03 -0.37
C TYR A 22 -7.21 9.76 -1.15
N PHE A 23 -6.51 8.83 -0.50
CA PHE A 23 -6.23 7.52 -1.07
C PHE A 23 -7.45 6.61 -0.90
N LEU A 24 -7.85 5.97 -1.99
CA LEU A 24 -9.05 5.15 -2.11
C LEU A 24 -8.68 3.89 -2.90
N GLN A 25 -9.51 2.87 -2.79
CA GLN A 25 -9.41 1.70 -3.65
C GLN A 25 -10.79 1.17 -3.99
N THR A 26 -11.00 0.83 -5.25
CA THR A 26 -12.18 0.07 -5.67
C THR A 26 -11.88 -1.42 -5.66
N VAL A 27 -12.86 -2.22 -5.25
CA VAL A 27 -12.83 -3.68 -5.37
C VAL A 27 -14.10 -4.12 -6.08
N LYS A 28 -13.95 -4.72 -7.26
CA LYS A 28 -15.09 -5.25 -8.02
C LYS A 28 -15.42 -6.65 -7.52
N LYS A 29 -16.68 -6.90 -7.20
CA LYS A 29 -17.19 -8.21 -6.75
C LYS A 29 -17.33 -9.18 -7.93
N GLU A 30 -16.20 -9.57 -8.48
CA GLU A 30 -16.11 -10.42 -9.65
C GLU A 30 -15.02 -11.48 -9.41
N TYR A 31 -15.32 -12.73 -9.76
CA TYR A 31 -14.36 -13.83 -9.64
C TYR A 31 -14.42 -14.67 -10.90
N ASN A 32 -13.27 -14.88 -11.52
CA ASN A 32 -13.12 -15.75 -12.67
C ASN A 32 -12.63 -17.13 -12.19
N PHE A 33 -13.54 -18.09 -12.14
CA PHE A 33 -13.25 -19.47 -11.73
C PHE A 33 -12.39 -20.25 -12.73
N THR A 34 -12.30 -19.80 -13.99
CA THR A 34 -11.44 -20.41 -15.00
C THR A 34 -9.98 -20.02 -14.79
N THR A 35 -9.71 -18.77 -14.42
CA THR A 35 -8.35 -18.27 -14.20
C THR A 35 -7.93 -18.26 -12.74
N ASP A 36 -8.85 -18.55 -11.81
CA ASP A 36 -8.67 -18.41 -10.36
C ASP A 36 -8.24 -17.00 -9.93
N ILE A 37 -8.74 -15.99 -10.64
CA ILE A 37 -8.45 -14.57 -10.39
C ILE A 37 -9.77 -13.89 -10.06
N GLY A 38 -9.80 -13.12 -8.98
CA GLY A 38 -10.97 -12.33 -8.66
C GLY A 38 -10.66 -11.12 -7.80
N PHE A 39 -11.73 -10.39 -7.50
CA PHE A 39 -11.71 -9.15 -6.75
C PHE A 39 -10.73 -8.12 -7.32
N PRO A 40 -10.79 -7.82 -8.64
CA PRO A 40 -9.86 -6.89 -9.24
C PRO A 40 -9.98 -5.52 -8.55
N ARG A 41 -8.82 -4.90 -8.35
CA ARG A 41 -8.65 -3.70 -7.54
C ARG A 41 -8.11 -2.56 -8.40
N THR A 42 -8.59 -1.35 -8.15
CA THR A 42 -8.02 -0.14 -8.73
C THR A 42 -7.71 0.84 -7.61
N ASP A 43 -6.45 1.22 -7.50
CA ASP A 43 -5.95 2.19 -6.54
C ASP A 43 -6.22 3.60 -7.09
N LEU A 44 -7.03 4.38 -6.36
CA LEU A 44 -7.49 5.71 -6.76
C LEU A 44 -7.04 6.78 -5.76
N VAL A 45 -6.72 7.96 -6.26
CA VAL A 45 -6.46 9.14 -5.42
C VAL A 45 -7.41 10.25 -5.85
N TYR A 46 -8.12 10.83 -4.89
CA TYR A 46 -8.85 12.07 -5.10
C TYR A 46 -7.96 13.25 -4.71
N ASP A 47 -7.61 14.09 -5.68
CA ASP A 47 -6.92 15.36 -5.46
C ASP A 47 -7.96 16.44 -5.15
N ARG A 48 -7.97 16.93 -3.91
CA ARG A 48 -8.93 17.93 -3.45
C ARG A 48 -8.73 19.30 -4.07
N GLN A 49 -7.51 19.64 -4.49
CA GLN A 49 -7.22 20.94 -5.11
C GLN A 49 -7.73 20.95 -6.54
N GLU A 50 -7.47 19.87 -7.28
CA GLU A 50 -7.90 19.72 -8.68
C GLU A 50 -9.35 19.25 -8.81
N LYS A 51 -9.93 18.72 -7.72
CA LYS A 51 -11.25 18.09 -7.65
C LYS A 51 -11.41 16.96 -8.68
N ALA A 52 -10.35 16.17 -8.86
CA ALA A 52 -10.27 15.09 -9.83
C ALA A 52 -9.80 13.78 -9.17
N ILE A 53 -10.14 12.65 -9.80
CA ILE A 53 -9.70 11.32 -9.39
C ILE A 53 -8.70 10.80 -10.42
N TYR A 54 -7.61 10.21 -9.92
CA TYR A 54 -6.58 9.58 -10.72
C TYR A 54 -6.30 8.16 -10.23
N GLU A 55 -5.86 7.29 -11.13
CA GLU A 55 -5.15 6.08 -10.72
C GLU A 55 -3.75 6.46 -10.23
N TYR A 56 -3.26 5.78 -9.20
CA TYR A 56 -1.97 6.10 -8.61
C TYR A 56 -1.11 4.86 -8.37
N THR A 57 0.18 5.11 -8.18
CA THR A 57 1.09 4.13 -7.58
C THR A 57 2.00 4.87 -6.61
N VAL A 58 2.01 4.44 -5.35
CA VAL A 58 3.00 4.89 -4.36
C VAL A 58 4.14 3.89 -4.34
N LEU A 59 5.37 4.40 -4.35
CA LEU A 59 6.58 3.58 -4.40
C LEU A 59 7.43 3.87 -3.16
N ASN A 60 7.91 2.82 -2.50
CA ASN A 60 8.87 2.98 -1.42
C ASN A 60 10.22 3.40 -2.01
N ALA A 61 10.62 4.64 -1.74
CA ALA A 61 11.83 5.23 -2.31
C ALA A 61 13.11 4.54 -1.85
N ASP A 62 13.12 3.81 -0.73
CA ASP A 62 14.28 3.07 -0.23
C ASP A 62 14.49 1.74 -0.98
N PHE A 63 13.53 1.32 -1.81
CA PHE A 63 13.70 0.21 -2.75
C PHE A 63 14.13 0.71 -4.12
N SER A 64 15.29 0.27 -4.59
CA SER A 64 15.79 0.54 -5.94
C SER A 64 14.91 -0.09 -7.02
N THR A 65 14.22 -1.18 -6.69
CA THR A 65 13.22 -1.86 -7.52
C THR A 65 11.87 -1.14 -7.57
N LYS A 66 11.73 0.02 -6.89
CA LYS A 66 10.47 0.78 -6.82
C LYS A 66 9.32 -0.10 -6.30
N LYS A 67 9.51 -0.74 -5.13
CA LYS A 67 8.49 -1.58 -4.52
C LYS A 67 7.21 -0.77 -4.25
N PRO A 68 6.04 -1.18 -4.80
CA PRO A 68 4.80 -0.45 -4.57
C PRO A 68 4.33 -0.60 -3.12
N VAL A 69 3.56 0.38 -2.66
CA VAL A 69 2.92 0.39 -1.33
C VAL A 69 1.44 0.61 -1.52
N ASN A 70 0.60 -0.32 -1.06
CA ASN A 70 -0.83 -0.14 -1.10
C ASN A 70 -1.31 0.73 0.06
N MET A 71 -1.86 1.91 -0.25
CA MET A 71 -2.26 2.90 0.76
C MET A 71 -3.61 2.59 1.45
N VAL A 72 -4.15 1.38 1.24
CA VAL A 72 -5.41 0.90 1.84
C VAL A 72 -5.17 -0.38 2.65
N TYR A 73 -4.53 -1.40 2.07
CA TYR A 73 -4.33 -2.71 2.71
C TYR A 73 -3.02 -2.86 3.48
N ASP A 74 -1.91 -2.31 2.98
CA ASP A 74 -0.57 -2.58 3.54
C ASP A 74 -0.22 -1.66 4.71
N ILE A 75 -1.13 -0.74 5.05
CA ILE A 75 -0.90 0.33 6.02
C ILE A 75 -1.88 0.25 7.18
N LYS A 76 -1.44 0.77 8.34
CA LYS A 76 -2.28 1.00 9.51
C LYS A 76 -2.47 2.49 9.70
N LEU A 77 -3.73 2.88 9.87
CA LEU A 77 -4.13 4.23 10.24
C LEU A 77 -4.24 4.32 11.76
N PHE A 78 -3.72 5.41 12.33
CA PHE A 78 -3.88 5.75 13.73
C PHE A 78 -4.64 7.08 13.81
N ASN A 79 -5.44 7.26 14.86
CA ASN A 79 -6.07 8.55 15.14
C ASN A 79 -5.06 9.48 15.82
N ASP A 80 -4.02 9.85 15.09
CA ASP A 80 -2.89 10.67 15.54
C ASP A 80 -2.66 11.81 14.54
N ASP A 81 -2.59 13.04 15.02
CA ASP A 81 -2.49 14.24 14.17
C ASP A 81 -1.08 14.43 13.57
N GLU A 82 -0.08 13.66 13.99
CA GLU A 82 1.29 13.72 13.44
C GLU A 82 1.60 12.58 12.46
N ILE A 83 0.97 11.41 12.63
CA ILE A 83 1.27 10.19 11.86
C ILE A 83 0.14 9.90 10.86
N ALA A 84 0.45 10.01 9.57
CA ALA A 84 -0.49 9.72 8.49
C ALA A 84 -0.77 8.22 8.36
N PHE A 85 0.27 7.39 8.46
CA PHE A 85 0.14 5.93 8.44
C PHE A 85 1.39 5.23 8.95
N VAL A 86 1.25 3.96 9.29
CA VAL A 86 2.37 3.05 9.57
C VAL A 86 2.35 1.89 8.59
N GLN A 87 3.50 1.60 8.00
CA GLN A 87 3.72 0.38 7.23
C GLN A 87 4.51 -0.61 8.07
N ARG A 88 4.04 -1.86 8.14
CA ARG A 88 4.78 -2.97 8.73
C ARG A 88 5.63 -3.63 7.64
N LEU A 89 6.93 -3.75 7.87
CA LEU A 89 7.89 -4.37 6.95
C LEU A 89 8.50 -5.59 7.62
N GLU A 90 8.27 -6.77 7.05
CA GLU A 90 8.75 -8.02 7.63
C GLU A 90 10.27 -8.12 7.58
N ALA A 91 10.89 -8.59 8.66
CA ALA A 91 12.34 -8.76 8.71
C ALA A 91 12.86 -9.73 7.64
N PRO A 92 12.24 -10.91 7.39
CA PRO A 92 12.67 -11.81 6.31
C PRO A 92 12.72 -11.13 4.93
N ASP A 93 11.66 -10.38 4.57
CA ASP A 93 11.58 -9.67 3.29
C ASP A 93 12.67 -8.60 3.15
N LEU A 94 12.96 -7.86 4.25
CA LEU A 94 14.00 -6.85 4.27
C LEU A 94 15.40 -7.46 4.16
N ILE A 95 15.63 -8.60 4.82
CA ILE A 95 16.90 -9.33 4.74
C ILE A 95 17.13 -9.82 3.31
N GLU A 96 16.12 -10.42 2.67
CA GLU A 96 16.20 -10.86 1.28
C GLU A 96 16.47 -9.69 0.33
N ALA A 97 15.69 -8.61 0.43
CA ALA A 97 15.88 -7.42 -0.38
C ALA A 97 17.27 -6.79 -0.19
N ASN A 98 17.82 -6.80 1.03
CA ASN A 98 19.18 -6.32 1.30
C ASN A 98 20.24 -7.22 0.67
N LYS A 99 20.10 -8.55 0.77
CA LYS A 99 20.99 -9.53 0.14
C LYS A 99 21.01 -9.38 -1.38
N ASN A 100 19.87 -9.06 -1.98
CA ASN A 100 19.73 -8.81 -3.42
C ASN A 100 20.23 -7.41 -3.85
N GLY A 101 20.67 -6.57 -2.91
CA GLY A 101 21.13 -5.21 -3.20
C GLY A 101 20.02 -4.23 -3.58
N GLU A 102 18.76 -4.54 -3.25
CA GLU A 102 17.60 -3.75 -3.64
C GLU A 102 17.36 -2.55 -2.72
N LEU A 103 17.85 -2.59 -1.48
CA LEU A 103 17.68 -1.54 -0.49
C LEU A 103 18.75 -0.44 -0.59
N LYS A 104 18.35 0.79 -0.28
CA LYS A 104 19.24 1.95 -0.08
C LYS A 104 18.80 2.79 1.12
N GLY A 105 19.61 3.79 1.47
CA GLY A 105 19.29 4.75 2.52
C GLY A 105 19.13 4.09 3.90
N LYS A 106 18.22 4.65 4.71
CA LYS A 106 18.09 4.27 6.12
C LYS A 106 17.52 2.86 6.29
N LEU A 107 16.60 2.45 5.42
CA LEU A 107 16.03 1.10 5.49
C LEU A 107 17.09 0.02 5.24
N LYS A 108 18.08 0.27 4.36
CA LYS A 108 19.23 -0.62 4.16
C LYS A 108 20.08 -0.76 5.43
N GLU A 109 20.35 0.36 6.11
CA GLU A 109 21.10 0.35 7.37
C GLU A 109 20.40 -0.50 8.42
N ILE A 110 19.08 -0.36 8.55
CA ILE A 110 18.27 -1.15 9.48
C ILE A 110 18.28 -2.64 9.06
N ALA A 111 18.03 -2.93 7.78
CA ALA A 111 17.99 -4.31 7.29
C ALA A 111 19.33 -5.06 7.51
N SER A 112 20.45 -4.34 7.50
CA SER A 112 21.78 -4.91 7.77
C SER A 112 21.99 -5.35 9.22
N THR A 113 21.11 -4.96 10.15
CA THR A 113 21.18 -5.34 11.57
C THR A 113 20.16 -6.41 11.95
N LEU A 114 19.33 -6.88 11.01
CA LEU A 114 18.28 -7.86 11.26
C LEU A 114 18.79 -9.30 11.08
N ASP A 115 18.19 -10.20 11.84
CA ASP A 115 18.25 -11.66 11.66
C ASP A 115 16.85 -12.24 11.40
N GLU A 116 16.77 -13.54 11.12
CA GLU A 116 15.52 -14.21 10.74
C GLU A 116 14.45 -14.21 11.85
N GLU A 117 14.85 -14.09 13.12
CA GLU A 117 13.98 -14.06 14.29
C GLU A 117 13.62 -12.62 14.71
N SER A 118 14.15 -11.62 13.99
CA SER A 118 13.93 -10.22 14.29
C SER A 118 12.47 -9.83 14.06
N ASN A 119 11.97 -8.99 14.96
CA ASN A 119 10.65 -8.41 14.79
C ASN A 119 10.58 -7.51 13.54
N PRO A 120 9.36 -7.28 12.99
CA PRO A 120 9.15 -6.38 11.87
C PRO A 120 9.63 -4.95 12.15
N VAL A 121 10.07 -4.28 11.11
CA VAL A 121 10.37 -2.85 11.13
C VAL A 121 9.09 -2.08 10.87
N LEU A 122 8.80 -1.08 11.71
CA LEU A 122 7.68 -0.17 11.50
C LEU A 122 8.16 1.13 10.85
N MET A 123 7.65 1.43 9.67
CA MET A 123 7.87 2.72 8.99
C MET A 123 6.72 3.66 9.33
N LEU A 124 7.02 4.77 10.00
CA LEU A 124 6.03 5.80 10.35
C LEU A 124 6.11 6.94 9.33
N ALA A 125 5.05 7.13 8.55
CA ALA A 125 4.90 8.28 7.68
C ALA A 125 4.21 9.41 8.44
N ARG A 126 4.90 10.54 8.57
CA ARG A 126 4.41 11.72 9.30
C ARG A 126 3.95 12.80 8.34
N TYR A 127 2.98 13.61 8.76
CA TYR A 127 2.62 14.83 8.04
C TYR A 127 3.81 15.80 8.05
N LYS A 128 4.10 16.41 6.90
CA LYS A 128 5.08 17.50 6.85
C LYS A 128 4.49 18.71 7.57
N LYS A 129 5.21 19.23 8.56
CA LYS A 129 4.91 20.51 9.21
C LYS A 129 5.32 21.67 8.29
#